data_AF-A0A3C1YWS1-F1
#
_entry.id   AF-A0A3C1YWS1-F1
#
_cell.length_a   1.000
_cell.length_b   1.000
_cell.length_c   1.000
_cell.angle_alpha   90.00
_cell.angle_beta   90.00
_cell.angle_gamma   90.00
#
_symmetry.space_group_name_H-M   'P 1'
#
loop_
_entity.id
_entity.type
_entity.pdbx_description
1 polymer ?
#
loop_
_entity_poly.entity_id
_entity_poly.type
_entity_poly.pdbx_seq_one_letter_code
_entity_poly.pdbx_strand_id
1 'polypeptide(L)'
;MPHVESFSIASNSKPGLCYTVTRSQANDWQCTCPHWTYRRTECAHIRTAQSLPATESIHKPEPPIVYAHVREVTPQPDGSLYVPLLPIGDPHFLYTLCFDLYAHGVLWASILERYRLPRSFSRDTCVAFIEQHGRKVYQFSDNPALPRHQYQILSGIPLPDIPRYQETPVEYHSRT
;
A
#
# COMPACT_ATOMS: atom_id res chain seq x y z
N MET A 1 -6.64 4.47 17.76
CA MET A 1 -5.36 4.25 18.46
C MET A 1 -4.33 3.91 17.39
N PRO A 2 -3.22 4.64 17.26
CA PRO A 2 -2.18 4.27 16.31
C PRO A 2 -1.51 2.96 16.76
N HIS A 3 -1.47 1.98 15.87
CA HIS A 3 -0.77 0.71 16.09
C HIS A 3 0.67 0.85 15.57
N VAL A 4 1.64 0.33 16.31
CA VAL A 4 3.08 0.40 15.98
C VAL A 4 3.53 -0.78 15.15
N GLU A 5 2.92 -1.94 15.33
CA GLU A 5 3.29 -3.14 14.57
C GLU A 5 2.04 -3.97 14.28
N SER A 6 2.02 -4.65 13.12
CA SER A 6 0.96 -5.57 12.72
C SER A 6 1.57 -6.81 12.07
N PHE A 7 1.13 -7.99 12.50
CA PHE A 7 1.60 -9.30 12.06
C PHE A 7 0.41 -10.12 11.53
N SER A 8 0.56 -10.77 10.38
CA SER A 8 -0.42 -11.76 9.88
C SER A 8 0.05 -13.16 10.26
N ILE A 9 -0.74 -13.90 11.04
CA ILE A 9 -0.35 -15.21 11.59
C ILE A 9 -1.41 -16.25 11.24
N ALA A 10 -0.97 -17.32 10.59
CA ALA A 10 -1.84 -18.41 10.20
C ALA A 10 -2.46 -19.14 11.40
N SER A 11 -3.69 -19.60 11.22
CA SER A 11 -4.43 -20.41 12.17
C SER A 11 -3.90 -21.84 12.15
N ASN A 12 -3.32 -22.29 13.27
CA ASN A 12 -2.84 -23.68 13.40
C ASN A 12 -3.95 -24.73 13.18
N SER A 13 -5.21 -24.38 13.45
CA SER A 13 -6.35 -25.30 13.33
C SER A 13 -7.10 -25.21 11.99
N LYS A 14 -6.83 -24.20 11.17
CA LYS A 14 -7.56 -23.95 9.92
C LYS A 14 -6.57 -23.50 8.83
N PRO A 15 -6.12 -24.43 7.97
CA PRO A 15 -5.24 -24.10 6.86
C PRO A 15 -5.87 -23.02 5.97
N GLY A 16 -5.09 -21.98 5.62
CA GLY A 16 -5.54 -20.87 4.78
C GLY A 16 -6.29 -19.73 5.50
N LEU A 17 -6.50 -19.83 6.83
CA LEU A 17 -7.05 -18.73 7.62
C LEU A 17 -5.93 -18.02 8.39
N CYS A 18 -5.81 -16.71 8.23
CA CYS A 18 -4.85 -15.88 8.96
C CYS A 18 -5.57 -14.93 9.93
N TYR A 19 -4.93 -14.65 11.05
CA TYR A 19 -5.38 -13.66 12.03
C TYR A 19 -4.33 -12.56 12.16
N THR A 20 -4.82 -11.33 12.29
CA THR A 20 -3.98 -10.14 12.45
C THR A 20 -3.70 -9.94 13.93
N VAL A 21 -2.43 -9.78 14.28
CA VAL A 21 -1.98 -9.37 15.61
C VAL A 21 -1.40 -7.97 15.51
N THR A 22 -1.84 -7.04 16.35
CA THR A 22 -1.30 -5.67 16.39
C THR A 22 -0.71 -5.35 17.75
N ARG A 23 0.30 -4.49 17.75
CA ARG A 23 0.92 -3.93 18.96
C ARG A 23 0.71 -2.43 19.01
N SER A 24 0.26 -1.90 20.14
CA SER A 24 0.05 -0.47 20.37
C SER A 24 1.36 0.24 20.77
N GLN A 25 1.36 1.57 20.73
CA GLN A 25 2.48 2.39 21.25
C GLN A 25 2.71 2.20 22.75
N ALA A 26 1.66 1.85 23.49
CA ALA A 26 1.73 1.54 24.92
C ALA A 26 2.15 0.08 25.19
N ASN A 27 2.60 -0.65 24.16
CA ASN A 27 3.01 -2.04 24.22
C ASN A 27 1.87 -3.04 24.49
N ASP A 28 0.62 -2.65 24.22
CA ASP A 28 -0.53 -3.55 24.30
C ASP A 28 -0.65 -4.41 23.05
N TRP A 29 -1.01 -5.67 23.22
CA TRP A 29 -1.21 -6.61 22.11
C TRP A 29 -2.70 -6.84 21.85
N GLN A 30 -3.08 -6.95 20.58
CA GLN A 30 -4.43 -7.29 20.16
C GLN A 30 -4.37 -8.32 19.04
N CYS A 31 -5.37 -9.20 18.97
CA CYS A 31 -5.46 -10.20 17.90
C CYS A 31 -6.89 -10.29 17.36
N THR A 32 -7.08 -10.53 16.06
CA THR A 32 -8.41 -10.72 15.47
C THR A 32 -8.98 -12.13 15.67
N CYS A 33 -8.20 -13.06 16.28
CA CYS A 33 -8.67 -14.43 16.45
C CYS A 33 -9.84 -14.52 17.44
N PRO A 34 -10.75 -15.51 17.27
CA PRO A 34 -11.89 -15.70 18.18
C PRO A 34 -11.48 -15.80 19.65
N HIS A 35 -10.35 -16.44 19.94
CA HIS A 35 -9.86 -16.59 21.31
C HIS A 35 -9.63 -15.22 21.97
N TRP A 36 -8.90 -14.32 21.31
CA TRP A 36 -8.69 -12.96 21.82
C TRP A 36 -9.97 -12.13 21.78
N THR A 37 -10.74 -12.21 20.69
CA THR A 37 -11.97 -11.44 20.52
C THR A 37 -13.00 -11.71 21.62
N TYR A 38 -13.18 -12.98 22.01
CA TYR A 38 -14.15 -13.36 23.02
C TYR A 38 -13.60 -13.35 24.45
N ARG A 39 -12.33 -13.71 24.64
CA ARG A 39 -11.78 -13.87 26.00
C ARG A 39 -10.92 -12.71 26.46
N ARG A 40 -10.40 -11.89 25.53
CA ARG A 40 -9.43 -10.81 25.77
C ARG A 40 -8.18 -11.29 26.53
N THR A 41 -7.85 -12.58 26.40
CA THR A 41 -6.67 -13.20 26.98
C THR A 41 -5.68 -13.58 25.90
N GLU A 42 -4.41 -13.52 26.28
CA GLU A 42 -3.28 -13.82 25.40
C GLU A 42 -3.48 -15.14 24.64
N CYS A 43 -3.38 -15.07 23.31
CA CYS A 43 -3.62 -16.20 22.43
C CYS A 43 -2.29 -16.74 21.87
N ALA A 44 -2.35 -17.92 21.24
CA ALA A 44 -1.17 -18.50 20.59
C ALA A 44 -0.56 -17.54 19.54
N HIS A 45 -1.38 -16.81 18.77
CA HIS A 45 -0.88 -15.87 17.78
C HIS A 45 -0.11 -14.69 18.41
N ILE A 46 -0.54 -14.17 19.56
CA ILE A 46 0.21 -13.10 20.27
C ILE A 46 1.57 -13.63 20.73
N ARG A 47 1.61 -14.83 21.33
CA ARG A 47 2.87 -15.48 21.72
C ARG A 47 3.78 -15.72 20.52
N THR A 48 3.23 -16.16 19.39
CA THR A 48 3.97 -16.31 18.14
C THR A 48 4.53 -14.96 17.68
N ALA A 49 3.72 -13.89 17.68
CA ALA A 49 4.15 -12.54 17.31
C ALA A 49 5.29 -12.02 18.21
N GLN A 50 5.23 -12.29 19.52
CA GLN A 50 6.28 -11.92 20.48
C GLN A 50 7.57 -12.75 20.32
N SER A 51 7.44 -14.00 19.86
CA SER A 51 8.57 -14.94 19.70
C SER A 51 9.29 -14.82 18.36
N LEU A 52 8.64 -14.21 17.37
CA LEU A 52 9.37 -13.77 16.19
C LEU A 52 10.47 -12.83 16.68
N PRO A 53 11.72 -12.94 16.17
CA PRO A 53 12.65 -11.83 16.34
C PRO A 53 11.90 -10.56 15.93
N ALA A 54 12.29 -9.41 16.45
CA ALA A 54 11.86 -8.14 15.86
C ALA A 54 12.39 -8.12 14.41
N THR A 55 11.72 -8.88 13.55
CA THR A 55 11.81 -8.88 12.11
C THR A 55 11.41 -7.46 11.87
N GLU A 56 12.41 -6.64 11.58
CA GLU A 56 12.34 -5.21 11.35
C GLU A 56 10.92 -4.92 10.91
N SER A 57 10.13 -4.29 11.80
CA SER A 57 8.78 -3.93 11.43
C SER A 57 8.94 -3.23 10.09
N ILE A 58 8.40 -3.78 9.01
CA ILE A 58 8.45 -3.14 7.69
C ILE A 58 7.45 -1.98 7.72
N HIS A 59 7.49 -1.16 8.78
CA HIS A 59 7.21 0.25 8.67
C HIS A 59 8.41 0.87 7.98
N LYS A 60 8.56 0.58 6.68
CA LYS A 60 9.13 1.61 5.82
C LYS A 60 8.21 2.81 6.04
N PRO A 61 8.71 3.93 6.60
CA PRO A 61 7.87 5.10 6.80
C PRO A 61 7.24 5.46 5.46
N GLU A 62 5.93 5.76 5.45
CA GLU A 62 5.24 6.17 4.23
C GLU A 62 6.04 7.33 3.62
N PRO A 63 6.43 7.24 2.34
CA PRO A 63 7.28 8.26 1.76
C PRO A 63 6.52 9.60 1.73
N PRO A 64 7.15 10.71 2.14
CA PRO A 64 6.52 12.02 2.08
C PRO A 64 6.07 12.36 0.66
N ILE A 65 4.84 12.86 0.52
CA ILE A 65 4.31 13.28 -0.79
C ILE A 65 4.47 14.78 -0.97
N VAL A 66 5.12 15.18 -2.07
CA VAL A 66 5.30 16.57 -2.49
C VAL A 66 4.68 16.75 -3.87
N TYR A 67 3.70 17.64 -3.98
CA TYR A 67 3.12 17.97 -5.29
C TYR A 67 4.10 18.83 -6.09
N ALA A 68 4.40 18.41 -7.31
CA ALA A 68 5.42 19.02 -8.15
C ALA A 68 5.02 19.01 -9.62
N HIS A 69 5.72 19.83 -10.42
CA HIS A 69 5.58 19.84 -11.87
C HIS A 69 6.40 18.68 -12.47
N VAL A 70 5.88 17.46 -12.30
CA VAL A 70 6.49 16.22 -12.78
C VAL A 70 5.54 15.48 -13.71
N ARG A 71 6.10 14.60 -14.54
CA ARG A 71 5.32 13.87 -15.56
C ARG A 71 4.44 12.78 -14.93
N GLU A 72 5.03 12.08 -13.98
CA GLU A 72 4.51 10.92 -13.26
C GLU A 72 5.09 10.90 -11.84
N VAL A 73 4.59 10.01 -10.98
CA VAL A 73 5.13 9.88 -9.63
C VAL A 73 6.60 9.49 -9.70
N THR A 74 7.46 10.29 -9.08
CA THR A 74 8.92 10.15 -9.21
C THR A 74 9.57 10.09 -7.83
N PRO A 75 10.23 8.98 -7.47
CA PRO A 75 11.00 8.88 -6.23
C PRO A 75 12.17 9.86 -6.23
N GLN A 76 12.42 10.49 -5.09
CA GLN A 76 13.54 11.39 -4.89
C GLN A 76 14.64 10.73 -4.03
N PRO A 77 15.90 11.20 -4.13
CA PRO A 77 17.00 10.68 -3.32
C PRO A 77 16.81 10.82 -1.80
N ASP A 78 16.00 11.79 -1.36
CA ASP A 78 15.66 12.02 0.04
C ASP A 78 14.55 11.10 0.57
N GLY A 79 14.02 10.21 -0.28
CA GLY A 79 12.94 9.30 0.05
C GLY A 79 11.53 9.88 -0.12
N SER A 80 11.40 11.13 -0.55
CA SER A 80 10.10 11.72 -0.90
C SER A 80 9.61 11.24 -2.27
N LEU A 81 8.30 11.34 -2.49
CA LEU A 81 7.68 11.15 -3.80
C LEU A 81 7.23 12.50 -4.33
N TYR A 82 7.75 12.85 -5.50
CA TYR A 82 7.20 13.95 -6.29
C TYR A 82 5.99 13.44 -7.05
N VAL A 83 4.87 14.11 -6.85
CA VAL A 83 3.56 13.68 -7.33
C VAL A 83 3.03 14.72 -8.32
N PRO A 84 2.60 14.31 -9.53
CA PRO A 84 2.04 15.24 -10.49
C PRO A 84 0.76 15.89 -9.94
N LEU A 85 0.50 17.12 -10.35
CA LEU A 85 -0.76 17.79 -10.03
C LEU A 85 -1.93 17.01 -10.65
N LEU A 86 -2.97 16.72 -9.87
CA LEU A 86 -4.14 16.01 -10.37
C LEU A 86 -5.02 16.99 -11.19
N PRO A 87 -5.28 16.73 -12.49
CA PRO A 87 -6.23 17.55 -13.24
C PRO A 87 -7.64 17.42 -12.66
N ILE A 88 -8.35 18.56 -12.60
CA ILE A 88 -9.72 18.58 -12.10
C ILE A 88 -10.63 17.76 -13.02
N GLY A 89 -11.39 16.84 -12.44
CA GLY A 89 -12.38 16.04 -13.18
C GLY A 89 -11.79 14.98 -14.09
N ASP A 90 -10.52 14.58 -13.91
CA ASP A 90 -9.88 13.54 -14.71
C ASP A 90 -9.76 12.22 -13.93
N PRO A 91 -10.76 11.33 -14.01
CA PRO A 91 -10.76 10.07 -13.27
C PRO A 91 -9.64 9.12 -13.72
N HIS A 92 -9.27 9.10 -15.02
CA HIS A 92 -8.18 8.24 -15.52
C HIS A 92 -6.86 8.65 -14.89
N PHE A 93 -6.59 9.95 -14.81
CA PHE A 93 -5.40 10.45 -14.14
C PHE A 93 -5.41 10.09 -12.66
N LEU A 94 -6.55 10.18 -11.98
CA LEU A 94 -6.69 9.74 -10.58
C LEU A 94 -6.39 8.24 -10.42
N TYR A 95 -6.94 7.37 -11.28
CA TYR A 95 -6.64 5.94 -11.27
C TYR A 95 -5.14 5.68 -11.42
N THR A 96 -4.48 6.41 -12.33
CA THR A 96 -3.03 6.32 -12.55
C THR A 96 -2.27 6.74 -11.30
N LEU A 97 -2.68 7.85 -10.68
CA LEU A 97 -2.04 8.39 -9.49
C LEU A 97 -2.14 7.43 -8.30
N CYS A 98 -3.32 6.88 -8.03
CA CYS A 98 -3.53 5.91 -6.95
C CYS A 98 -2.68 4.65 -7.17
N PHE A 99 -2.62 4.17 -8.41
CA PHE A 99 -1.80 3.04 -8.79
C PHE A 99 -0.30 3.29 -8.54
N ASP A 100 0.22 4.40 -9.06
CA ASP A 100 1.64 4.76 -8.95
C ASP A 100 2.06 4.98 -7.49
N LEU A 101 1.25 5.70 -6.71
CA LEU A 101 1.53 5.92 -5.28
C LEU A 101 1.63 4.60 -4.51
N TYR A 102 0.69 3.69 -4.75
CA TYR A 102 0.70 2.39 -4.10
C TYR A 102 1.93 1.57 -4.49
N ALA A 103 2.29 1.57 -5.78
CA ALA A 103 3.51 0.91 -6.26
C ALA A 103 4.78 1.48 -5.62
N HIS A 104 4.79 2.76 -5.24
CA HIS A 104 5.89 3.39 -4.53
C HIS A 104 5.84 3.25 -3.00
N GLY A 105 4.94 2.42 -2.47
CA GLY A 105 4.87 2.08 -1.05
C GLY A 105 4.00 3.01 -0.20
N VAL A 106 3.17 3.84 -0.83
CA VAL A 106 2.15 4.61 -0.11
C VAL A 106 1.01 3.69 0.30
N LEU A 107 0.58 3.78 1.55
CA LEU A 107 -0.50 2.93 2.06
C LEU A 107 -1.83 3.26 1.36
N TRP A 108 -2.58 2.22 0.98
CA TRP A 108 -3.87 2.41 0.31
C TRP A 108 -4.85 3.25 1.15
N ALA A 109 -4.87 3.05 2.47
CA ALA A 109 -5.68 3.84 3.38
C ALA A 109 -5.36 5.34 3.30
N SER A 110 -4.08 5.69 3.27
CA SER A 110 -3.60 7.07 3.13
C SER A 110 -3.98 7.68 1.77
N ILE A 111 -3.98 6.87 0.70
CA ILE A 111 -4.44 7.28 -0.63
C ILE A 111 -5.93 7.61 -0.61
N LEU A 112 -6.76 6.74 -0.03
CA LEU A 112 -8.21 6.95 0.07
C LEU A 112 -8.53 8.23 0.86
N GLU A 113 -7.85 8.44 1.99
CA GLU A 113 -8.02 9.64 2.81
C GLU A 113 -7.60 10.91 2.06
N ARG A 114 -6.41 10.91 1.46
CA ARG A 114 -5.83 12.05 0.74
C ARG A 114 -6.72 12.55 -0.40
N TYR A 115 -7.33 11.64 -1.15
CA TYR A 115 -8.20 11.97 -2.28
C TYR A 115 -9.70 11.89 -1.95
N ARG A 116 -10.06 11.72 -0.67
CA ARG A 116 -11.44 11.62 -0.17
C ARG A 116 -12.28 10.58 -0.93
N LEU A 117 -11.67 9.43 -1.21
CA LEU A 117 -12.28 8.35 -1.97
C LEU A 117 -13.10 7.44 -1.04
N PRO A 118 -14.22 6.87 -1.53
CA PRO A 118 -15.02 5.95 -0.73
C PRO A 118 -14.25 4.65 -0.47
N ARG A 119 -14.55 3.98 0.65
CA ARG A 119 -13.93 2.68 0.99
C ARG A 119 -14.22 1.56 -0.02
N SER A 120 -15.26 1.71 -0.84
CA SER A 120 -15.56 0.80 -1.95
C SER A 120 -14.58 0.92 -3.12
N PHE A 121 -13.78 1.99 -3.17
CA PHE A 121 -12.74 2.18 -4.16
C PHE A 121 -11.54 1.28 -3.83
N SER A 122 -11.49 0.12 -4.48
CA SER A 122 -10.50 -0.91 -4.19
C SER A 122 -9.24 -0.76 -5.04
N ARG A 123 -8.11 -1.22 -4.49
CA ARG A 123 -6.86 -1.35 -5.23
C ARG A 123 -7.06 -2.17 -6.50
N ASP A 124 -7.77 -3.28 -6.40
CA ASP A 124 -7.94 -4.22 -7.50
C ASP A 124 -8.75 -3.58 -8.65
N THR A 125 -9.71 -2.70 -8.34
CA THR A 125 -10.41 -1.87 -9.34
C THR A 125 -9.44 -0.94 -10.08
N CYS A 126 -8.49 -0.33 -9.38
CA CYS A 126 -7.50 0.53 -10.02
C CYS A 126 -6.53 -0.26 -10.90
N VAL A 127 -6.04 -1.40 -10.42
CA VAL A 127 -5.14 -2.27 -11.19
C VAL A 127 -5.85 -2.72 -12.47
N ALA A 128 -7.07 -3.26 -12.37
CA ALA A 128 -7.84 -3.69 -13.54
C ALA A 128 -8.08 -2.56 -14.54
N PHE A 129 -8.40 -1.35 -14.06
CA PHE A 129 -8.56 -0.17 -14.92
C PHE A 129 -7.28 0.16 -15.68
N ILE A 130 -6.13 0.16 -15.01
CA ILE A 130 -4.83 0.47 -15.61
C ILE A 130 -4.38 -0.63 -16.58
N GLU A 131 -4.64 -1.89 -16.28
CA GLU A 131 -4.39 -3.00 -17.21
C GLU A 131 -5.20 -2.86 -18.51
N GLN A 132 -6.47 -2.45 -18.39
CA GLN A 132 -7.36 -2.30 -19.54
C GLN A 132 -7.08 -1.03 -20.36
N HIS A 133 -6.77 0.08 -19.71
CA HIS A 133 -6.74 1.41 -20.35
C HIS A 133 -5.36 2.06 -20.41
N GLY A 134 -4.36 1.50 -19.74
CA GLY A 134 -3.03 2.08 -19.60
C GLY A 134 -2.94 3.21 -18.56
N ARG A 135 -1.71 3.65 -18.27
CA ARG A 135 -1.43 4.79 -17.38
C ARG A 135 -1.55 6.10 -18.15
N LYS A 136 -2.21 7.11 -17.56
CA LYS A 136 -2.29 8.46 -18.13
C LYS A 136 -1.30 9.37 -17.43
N VAL A 137 -0.27 9.80 -18.15
CA VAL A 137 0.80 10.69 -17.63
C VAL A 137 0.77 12.03 -18.37
N TYR A 138 1.38 13.06 -17.79
CA TYR A 138 1.58 14.31 -18.51
C TYR A 138 2.52 14.11 -19.71
N GLN A 139 2.36 14.96 -20.72
CA GLN A 139 3.29 15.10 -21.81
C GLN A 139 3.78 16.54 -21.81
N PHE A 140 5.07 16.71 -21.54
CA PHE A 140 5.71 18.02 -21.66
C PHE A 140 6.20 18.20 -23.09
N SER A 141 5.89 19.36 -23.66
CA SER A 141 6.42 19.79 -24.95
C SER A 141 7.28 21.02 -24.73
N ASP A 142 8.44 21.05 -25.37
CA ASP A 142 9.29 22.24 -25.42
C ASP A 142 8.72 23.32 -26.37
N ASN A 143 7.64 23.00 -27.09
CA ASN A 143 7.00 23.93 -28.01
C ASN A 143 6.04 24.87 -27.26
N PRO A 144 6.34 26.17 -27.15
CA PRO A 144 5.50 27.13 -26.43
C PRO A 144 4.14 27.39 -27.10
N ALA A 145 3.96 26.95 -28.36
CA ALA A 145 2.69 27.07 -29.08
C ALA A 145 1.68 25.96 -28.76
N LEU A 146 2.10 24.90 -28.06
CA LEU A 146 1.22 23.79 -27.69
C LEU A 146 0.60 24.00 -26.30
N PRO A 147 -0.60 23.45 -26.04
CA PRO A 147 -1.20 23.47 -24.70
C PRO A 147 -0.25 22.87 -23.66
N ARG A 148 -0.07 23.56 -22.53
CA ARG A 148 0.82 23.10 -21.44
C ARG A 148 0.41 21.76 -20.80
N HIS A 149 -0.85 21.37 -20.95
CA HIS A 149 -1.41 20.15 -20.37
C HIS A 149 -1.76 19.15 -21.48
N GLN A 150 -0.73 18.54 -22.07
CA GLN A 150 -0.91 17.36 -22.92
C GLN A 150 -0.76 16.10 -22.07
N TYR A 151 -1.33 15.00 -22.54
CA TYR A 151 -1.33 13.72 -21.84
C TYR A 151 -0.93 12.61 -22.80
N GLN A 152 -0.22 11.62 -22.27
CA GLN A 152 0.14 10.40 -22.97
C GLN A 152 -0.47 9.20 -22.24
N ILE A 153 -1.05 8.27 -23.01
CA ILE A 153 -1.45 6.96 -22.49
C ILE A 153 -0.31 5.98 -22.71
N LEU A 154 0.20 5.40 -21.63
CA LEU A 154 1.21 4.37 -21.65
C LEU A 154 0.55 3.02 -21.42
N SER A 155 0.44 2.23 -22.49
CA SER A 155 -0.13 0.88 -22.49
C SER A 155 0.96 -0.19 -22.41
N GLY A 156 0.65 -1.34 -21.80
CA GLY A 156 1.55 -2.50 -21.78
C GLY A 156 2.79 -2.34 -20.90
N ILE A 157 2.80 -1.37 -19.98
CA ILE A 157 3.85 -1.28 -18.96
C ILE A 157 3.66 -2.46 -18.01
N PRO A 158 4.71 -3.27 -17.74
CA PRO A 158 4.64 -4.23 -16.65
C PRO A 158 4.27 -3.46 -15.40
N LEU A 159 3.23 -3.91 -14.69
CA LEU A 159 2.94 -3.37 -13.38
C LEU A 159 4.28 -3.33 -12.62
N PRO A 160 4.61 -2.24 -11.89
CA PRO A 160 5.75 -2.26 -10.99
C PRO A 160 5.68 -3.57 -10.19
N ASP A 161 6.80 -4.04 -9.66
CA ASP A 161 6.75 -5.08 -8.65
C ASP A 161 6.06 -4.44 -7.43
N ILE A 162 4.73 -4.32 -7.54
CA ILE A 162 3.83 -3.91 -6.52
C ILE A 162 4.25 -4.89 -5.46
N PRO A 163 4.75 -4.43 -4.31
CA PRO A 163 4.78 -5.31 -3.18
C PRO A 163 3.31 -5.68 -3.03
N ARG A 164 2.93 -6.84 -3.61
CA ARG A 164 2.07 -7.77 -2.94
C ARG A 164 2.67 -7.67 -1.57
N TYR A 165 1.90 -7.13 -0.64
CA TYR A 165 2.06 -7.58 0.73
C TYR A 165 1.96 -9.09 0.56
N GLN A 166 3.11 -9.72 0.30
CA GLN A 166 3.29 -11.12 0.47
C GLN A 166 3.04 -11.15 1.96
N GLU A 167 1.85 -11.61 2.32
CA GLU A 167 1.79 -12.56 3.38
C GLU A 167 2.83 -13.61 3.00
N THR A 168 4.12 -13.33 3.27
CA THR A 168 5.17 -14.32 3.10
C THR A 168 4.72 -15.41 4.04
N PRO A 169 4.33 -16.60 3.54
CA PRO A 169 4.21 -17.73 4.43
C PRO A 169 5.63 -17.88 4.97
N VAL A 170 5.79 -17.60 6.26
CA VAL A 170 7.06 -17.87 6.93
C VAL A 170 7.22 -19.39 6.84
N GLU A 171 7.97 -19.87 5.85
CA GLU A 171 8.30 -21.28 5.73
C GLU A 171 9.12 -21.65 6.95
N TYR A 172 8.47 -22.34 7.89
CA TYR A 172 9.13 -22.84 9.06
C TYR A 172 9.88 -24.11 8.66
N HIS A 173 11.20 -24.00 8.54
CA HIS A 173 12.05 -25.18 8.54
C HIS A 173 11.93 -25.87 9.90
N SER A 174 11.22 -26.98 9.93
CA SER A 174 11.19 -27.90 11.06
C SER A 174 12.61 -28.36 11.36
N ARG A 175 13.23 -27.82 12.41
CA ARG A 175 14.38 -28.48 13.02
C ARG A 175 13.84 -29.60 13.92
N THR A 176 14.12 -30.83 13.48
CA THR A 176 14.04 -32.08 14.23
C THR A 176 14.89 -32.05 15.49
#